data_AF-A0AAN7SMR2-F1
#
_entry.id   AF-A0AAN7SMR2-F1
#
_cell.length_a   1.000
_cell.length_b   1.000
_cell.length_c   1.000
_cell.angle_alpha   90.00
_cell.angle_beta   90.00
_cell.angle_gamma   90.00
#
_symmetry.space_group_name_H-M   'P 1'
#
loop_
_entity.id
_entity.type
_entity.pdbx_description
1 polymer ?
#
loop_
_entity_poly.entity_id
_entity_poly.type
_entity_poly.pdbx_seq_one_letter_code
_entity_poly.pdbx_strand_id
1 'polypeptide(L)'
;MHPSTDIEQLKTEINALEHEVKNVSNIRQRKKIVLPLFHAELKAQPNNKEIYNIKYYCVINNLEAPYASEVVEIIVSPPSADKYIKFKEELIARLSTSQEKKTKQLLEFEELGDRQPSQFLRHLRGLAGNTVPDKFLRTIWSSRLPPYTQAIFATVSDQPLDATAKQADQVSETWPKSCTSGSPS
;
A
#
# COMPACT_ATOMS: atom_id res chain seq x y z
N MET A 1 6.67 16.00 13.01
CA MET A 1 5.81 17.09 13.53
C MET A 1 6.18 18.36 12.78
N HIS A 2 5.22 19.07 12.22
CA HIS A 2 5.44 20.27 11.39
C HIS A 2 5.59 21.50 12.31
N PRO A 3 6.32 22.57 11.93
CA PRO A 3 6.49 23.78 12.75
C PRO A 3 5.20 24.53 13.13
N SER A 4 4.06 24.17 12.50
CA SER A 4 2.73 24.71 12.78
C SER A 4 1.94 23.92 13.82
N THR A 5 2.51 22.83 14.37
CA THR A 5 1.83 22.06 15.42
C THR A 5 1.71 22.92 16.68
N ASP A 6 0.49 23.03 17.19
CA ASP A 6 0.20 23.81 18.40
C ASP A 6 0.95 23.20 19.60
N ILE A 7 1.68 24.06 20.32
CA ILE A 7 2.48 23.68 21.50
C ILE A 7 1.56 23.17 22.62
N GLU A 8 0.35 23.71 22.72
CA GLU A 8 -0.63 23.28 23.72
C GLU A 8 -1.23 21.90 23.37
N GLN A 9 -1.39 21.62 22.08
CA GLN A 9 -1.78 20.28 21.62
C GLN A 9 -0.69 19.26 21.95
N LEU A 10 0.60 19.61 21.74
CA LEU A 10 1.72 18.73 22.12
C LEU A 10 1.77 18.47 23.63
N LYS A 11 1.57 19.49 24.47
CA LYS A 11 1.47 19.31 25.92
C LYS A 11 0.32 18.38 26.29
N THR A 12 -0.83 18.54 25.64
CA THR A 12 -2.02 17.72 25.89
C THR A 12 -1.78 16.26 25.51
N GLU A 13 -1.18 16.01 24.34
CA GLU A 13 -0.85 14.65 23.88
C GLU A 13 0.19 13.96 24.77
N ILE A 14 1.23 14.70 25.23
CA ILE A 14 2.24 14.13 26.13
C ILE A 14 1.65 13.87 27.53
N ASN A 15 0.81 14.79 28.03
CA ASN A 15 0.09 14.57 29.30
C ASN A 15 -0.92 13.41 29.20
N ALA A 16 -1.57 13.21 28.05
CA ALA A 16 -2.47 12.09 27.79
C ALA A 16 -1.75 10.74 27.77
N LEU A 17 -0.43 10.75 27.58
CA LEU A 17 0.46 9.59 27.68
C LEU A 17 1.11 9.49 29.07
N GLU A 18 0.48 10.08 30.10
CA GLU A 18 0.89 10.03 31.51
C GLU A 18 2.29 10.61 31.79
N HIS A 19 2.75 11.54 30.95
CA HIS A 19 4.01 12.26 31.16
C HIS A 19 3.74 13.72 31.51
N GLU A 20 4.04 14.13 32.75
CA GLU A 20 3.77 15.50 33.21
C GLU A 20 4.80 16.50 32.62
N VAL A 21 4.35 17.32 31.67
CA VAL A 21 5.20 18.31 30.99
C VAL A 21 5.22 19.65 31.71
N LYS A 22 6.40 20.10 32.14
CA LYS A 22 6.61 21.43 32.74
C LYS A 22 6.64 22.54 31.70
N ASN A 23 7.33 22.29 30.59
CA ASN A 23 7.55 23.29 29.56
C ASN A 23 7.75 22.63 28.20
N VAL A 24 7.22 23.23 27.13
CA VAL A 24 7.51 22.83 25.74
C VAL A 24 7.86 24.09 24.97
N SER A 25 9.01 24.08 24.30
CA SER A 25 9.45 25.20 23.48
C SER A 25 10.02 24.73 22.15
N ASN A 26 9.71 25.46 21.08
CA ASN A 26 10.26 25.16 19.77
C ASN A 26 11.73 25.55 19.67
N ILE A 27 12.54 24.66 19.07
CA ILE A 27 13.95 24.91 18.82
C ILE A 27 14.07 25.89 17.65
N ARG A 28 14.90 26.91 17.82
CA ARG A 28 15.10 27.97 16.82
C ARG A 28 16.53 27.96 16.30
N GLN A 29 16.68 28.02 14.98
CA GLN A 29 17.96 28.28 14.32
C GLN A 29 18.09 29.77 14.00
N ARG A 30 19.26 30.37 14.30
CA ARG A 30 19.56 31.80 14.06
C ARG A 30 18.45 32.76 14.54
N LYS A 31 17.89 32.51 15.74
CA LYS A 31 16.81 33.24 16.43
C LYS A 31 15.47 33.42 15.68
N LYS A 32 15.41 33.25 14.37
CA LYS A 32 14.20 33.50 13.55
C LYS A 32 13.57 32.26 12.93
N ILE A 33 14.33 31.19 12.69
CA ILE A 33 13.81 30.00 12.00
C ILE A 33 13.36 28.98 13.03
N VAL A 34 12.07 28.70 13.09
CA VAL A 34 11.52 27.62 13.92
C VAL A 34 11.79 26.28 13.22
N LEU A 35 12.49 25.39 13.90
CA LEU A 35 12.74 24.04 13.41
C LEU A 35 11.55 23.13 13.74
N PRO A 36 11.36 22.01 13.01
CA PRO A 36 10.42 20.95 13.36
C PRO A 36 10.92 20.10 14.55
N LEU A 37 11.48 20.77 15.56
CA LEU A 37 12.17 20.22 16.72
C LEU A 37 11.72 21.05 17.93
N PHE A 38 11.47 20.39 19.06
CA PHE A 38 11.05 21.04 20.31
C PHE A 38 11.85 20.48 21.48
N HIS A 39 12.01 21.33 22.50
CA HIS A 39 12.49 20.95 23.81
C HIS A 39 11.29 20.75 24.73
N ALA A 40 11.18 19.57 25.35
CA ALA A 40 10.15 19.27 26.34
C ALA A 40 10.83 19.00 27.69
N GLU A 41 10.53 19.81 28.68
CA GLU A 41 10.95 19.61 30.07
C GLU A 41 9.88 18.80 30.79
N LEU A 42 10.24 17.60 31.22
CA LEU A 42 9.36 16.72 31.98
C LEU A 42 9.63 16.88 33.47
N LYS A 43 8.59 16.65 34.29
CA LYS A 43 8.78 16.41 35.72
C LYS A 43 9.36 15.00 35.91
N ALA A 44 10.17 14.80 36.95
CA ALA A 44 10.76 13.50 37.23
C ALA A 44 9.67 12.49 37.61
N GLN A 45 9.52 11.45 36.79
CA GLN A 45 8.63 10.30 37.02
C GLN A 45 9.34 9.01 36.58
N PRO A 46 9.02 7.86 37.18
CA PRO A 46 9.68 6.58 36.85
C PRO A 46 9.43 6.13 35.41
N ASN A 47 8.32 6.53 34.80
CA ASN A 47 7.93 6.22 33.42
C ASN A 47 8.56 7.17 32.38
N ASN A 48 9.34 8.20 32.76
CA ASN A 48 9.88 9.18 31.79
C ASN A 48 10.66 8.58 30.62
N LYS A 49 11.24 7.37 30.78
CA LYS A 49 11.90 6.65 29.68
C LYS A 49 10.93 6.21 28.58
N GLU A 50 9.64 6.10 28.87
CA GLU A 50 8.63 5.68 27.91
C GLU A 50 8.28 6.77 26.89
N ILE A 51 8.71 8.02 27.11
CA ILE A 51 8.52 9.11 26.15
C ILE A 51 9.15 8.80 24.77
N TYR A 52 10.19 7.97 24.73
CA TYR A 52 10.82 7.52 23.48
C TYR A 52 9.93 6.56 22.68
N ASN A 53 8.90 5.97 23.31
CA ASN A 53 7.93 5.10 22.66
C ASN A 53 6.71 5.84 22.10
N ILE A 54 6.52 7.13 22.38
CA ILE A 54 5.37 7.92 21.88
C ILE A 54 5.28 7.83 20.36
N LYS A 55 6.42 7.89 19.66
CA LYS A 55 6.46 7.77 18.21
C LYS A 55 5.89 6.44 17.71
N TYR A 56 6.13 5.35 18.42
CA TYR A 56 5.58 4.03 18.11
C TYR A 56 4.06 4.01 18.30
N TYR A 57 3.57 4.48 19.44
CA TYR A 57 2.12 4.51 19.72
C TYR A 57 1.35 5.44 18.77
N CYS A 58 1.90 6.60 18.45
CA CYS A 58 1.32 7.53 17.48
C CYS A 58 1.15 6.87 16.10
N VAL A 59 2.17 6.14 15.64
CA VAL A 59 2.10 5.45 14.34
C VAL A 59 1.06 4.35 14.36
N ILE A 60 0.99 3.54 15.41
CA ILE A 60 -0.02 2.47 15.50
C ILE A 60 -1.43 3.03 15.49
N ASN A 61 -1.69 4.09 16.25
CA ASN A 61 -3.02 4.70 16.34
C ASN A 61 -3.49 5.34 15.03
N ASN A 62 -2.55 5.75 14.16
CA ASN A 62 -2.85 6.35 12.86
C ASN A 62 -2.72 5.36 11.69
N LEU A 63 -2.43 4.08 11.97
CA LEU A 63 -2.23 3.08 10.94
C LEU A 63 -3.56 2.53 10.46
N GLU A 64 -3.79 2.53 9.14
CA GLU A 64 -5.01 1.96 8.58
C GLU A 64 -5.06 0.43 8.77
N ALA A 65 -6.28 -0.11 8.90
CA ALA A 65 -6.54 -1.53 9.11
C ALA A 65 -5.78 -2.50 8.19
N PRO A 66 -5.67 -2.30 6.85
CA PRO A 66 -4.92 -3.22 6.00
C PRO A 66 -3.43 -3.26 6.36
N TYR A 67 -2.81 -2.12 6.66
CA TYR A 67 -1.39 -2.10 7.05
C TYR A 67 -1.20 -2.66 8.46
N ALA A 68 -2.14 -2.42 9.38
CA ALA A 68 -2.11 -3.00 10.72
C ALA A 68 -2.21 -4.54 10.65
N SER A 69 -3.03 -5.08 9.75
CA SER A 69 -3.18 -6.53 9.56
C SER A 69 -1.88 -7.24 9.19
N GLU A 70 -1.00 -6.57 8.44
CA GLU A 70 0.30 -7.12 8.03
C GLU A 70 1.27 -7.26 9.21
N VAL A 71 1.11 -6.47 10.29
CA VAL A 71 2.04 -6.41 11.43
C VAL A 71 1.37 -6.60 12.80
N VAL A 72 0.19 -7.25 12.84
CA VAL A 72 -0.59 -7.46 14.08
C VAL A 72 0.23 -8.06 15.19
N GLU A 73 1.06 -9.06 14.89
CA GLU A 73 1.90 -9.73 15.87
C GLU A 73 2.83 -8.77 16.63
N ILE A 74 3.40 -7.79 15.91
CA ILE A 74 4.32 -6.79 16.47
C ILE A 74 3.55 -5.73 17.27
N ILE A 75 2.29 -5.48 16.92
CA ILE A 75 1.40 -4.59 17.65
C ILE A 75 0.95 -5.26 18.96
N VAL A 76 0.56 -6.54 18.92
CA VAL A 76 0.08 -7.31 20.07
C VAL A 76 1.22 -7.67 21.03
N SER A 77 2.40 -8.01 20.49
CA SER A 77 3.59 -8.35 21.26
C SER A 77 4.76 -7.43 20.88
N PRO A 78 4.78 -6.18 21.39
CA PRO A 78 5.82 -5.21 21.06
C PRO A 78 7.20 -5.64 21.58
N PRO A 79 8.28 -5.40 20.82
CA PRO A 79 9.65 -5.61 21.28
C PRO A 79 9.99 -4.80 22.55
N SER A 80 10.91 -5.31 23.37
CA SER A 80 11.34 -4.64 24.61
C SER A 80 12.17 -3.38 24.38
N ALA A 81 12.89 -3.30 23.24
CA ALA A 81 13.70 -2.16 22.83
C ALA A 81 13.49 -1.84 21.35
N ASP A 82 13.73 -0.58 20.99
CA ASP A 82 13.66 -0.07 19.61
C ASP A 82 12.32 -0.33 18.90
N LYS A 83 11.21 -0.28 19.65
CA LYS A 83 9.85 -0.59 19.18
C LYS A 83 9.53 0.01 17.81
N TYR A 84 9.78 1.32 17.67
CA TYR A 84 9.52 2.03 16.42
C TYR A 84 10.39 1.54 15.25
N ILE A 85 11.68 1.29 15.49
CA ILE A 85 12.62 0.90 14.43
C ILE A 85 12.24 -0.49 13.92
N LYS A 86 12.10 -1.45 14.83
CA LYS A 86 11.72 -2.83 14.48
C LYS A 86 10.35 -2.88 13.79
N PHE A 87 9.38 -2.14 14.32
CA PHE A 87 8.06 -2.03 13.70
C PHE A 87 8.14 -1.48 12.27
N LYS A 88 8.91 -0.41 12.06
CA LYS A 88 9.08 0.20 10.74
C LYS A 88 9.74 -0.76 9.76
N GLU A 89 10.81 -1.43 10.18
CA GLU A 89 11.56 -2.38 9.34
C GLU A 89 10.68 -3.55 8.90
N GLU A 90 9.97 -4.16 9.85
CA GLU A 90 9.05 -5.26 9.56
C GLU A 90 7.88 -4.83 8.67
N LEU A 91 7.29 -3.67 8.92
CA LEU A 91 6.21 -3.16 8.08
C LEU A 91 6.68 -2.96 6.63
N ILE A 92 7.86 -2.36 6.45
CA ILE A 92 8.45 -2.18 5.10
C ILE A 92 8.74 -3.54 4.46
N ALA A 93 9.33 -4.47 5.20
CA ALA A 93 9.67 -5.79 4.69
C ALA A 93 8.42 -6.53 4.21
N ARG A 94 7.39 -6.64 5.04
CA ARG A 94 6.16 -7.37 4.72
C ARG A 94 5.40 -6.75 3.55
N LEU A 95 5.30 -5.42 3.51
CA LEU A 95 4.66 -4.73 2.38
C LEU A 95 5.46 -4.89 1.09
N SER A 96 6.80 -4.87 1.16
CA SER A 96 7.66 -5.10 0.00
C SER A 96 7.51 -6.52 -0.54
N THR A 97 7.52 -7.54 0.32
CA THR A 97 7.29 -8.93 -0.07
C THR A 97 5.89 -9.14 -0.65
N SER A 98 4.86 -8.52 -0.05
CA SER A 98 3.48 -8.56 -0.57
C SER A 98 3.41 -7.96 -1.99
N GLN A 99 4.08 -6.83 -2.21
CA GLN A 99 4.14 -6.19 -3.53
C GLN A 99 4.93 -7.04 -4.55
N GLU A 100 6.05 -7.64 -4.15
CA GLU A 100 6.83 -8.54 -5.00
C GLU A 100 5.97 -9.75 -5.42
N LYS A 101 5.24 -10.35 -4.47
CA LYS A 101 4.33 -11.47 -4.74
C LYS A 101 3.25 -11.09 -5.74
N LYS A 102 2.61 -9.92 -5.57
CA LYS A 102 1.61 -9.40 -6.52
C LYS A 102 2.22 -9.19 -7.91
N THR A 103 3.43 -8.66 -7.96
CA THR A 103 4.15 -8.41 -9.23
C THR A 103 4.49 -9.72 -9.93
N LYS A 104 5.03 -10.72 -9.21
CA LYS A 104 5.27 -12.06 -9.76
C LYS A 104 3.99 -12.72 -10.23
N GLN A 105 2.92 -12.64 -9.45
CA GLN A 105 1.60 -13.15 -9.83
C GLN A 105 1.15 -12.57 -11.16
N LEU A 106 1.23 -11.24 -11.31
CA LEU A 106 0.85 -10.51 -12.52
C LEU A 106 1.64 -10.95 -13.77
N LEU A 107 2.92 -11.31 -13.61
CA LEU A 107 3.82 -11.66 -14.72
C LEU A 107 3.75 -13.14 -15.12
N GLU A 108 3.74 -14.03 -14.12
CA GLU A 108 3.99 -15.46 -14.32
C GLU A 108 2.72 -16.31 -14.28
N PHE A 109 1.73 -15.93 -13.46
CA PHE A 109 0.63 -16.84 -13.09
C PHE A 109 -0.74 -16.40 -13.61
N GLU A 110 -0.88 -15.18 -14.11
CA GLU A 110 -2.17 -14.68 -14.60
C GLU A 110 -2.44 -15.10 -16.05
N GLU A 111 -3.55 -15.83 -16.21
CA GLU A 111 -4.09 -16.29 -17.49
C GLU A 111 -5.54 -15.84 -17.64
N LEU A 112 -6.00 -15.73 -18.89
CA LEU A 112 -7.37 -15.35 -19.21
C LEU A 112 -8.38 -16.41 -18.73
N GLY A 113 -8.08 -17.69 -18.94
CA GLY A 113 -8.95 -18.82 -18.59
C GLY A 113 -10.32 -18.77 -19.28
N ASP A 114 -11.38 -18.84 -18.47
CA ASP A 114 -12.79 -18.71 -18.92
C ASP A 114 -13.34 -17.29 -18.73
N ARG A 115 -12.51 -16.34 -18.31
CA ARG A 115 -12.94 -14.96 -18.07
C ARG A 115 -13.06 -14.21 -19.40
N GLN A 116 -13.97 -13.26 -19.43
CA GLN A 116 -14.04 -12.27 -20.50
C GLN A 116 -12.81 -11.34 -20.45
N PRO A 117 -12.29 -10.86 -21.59
CA PRO A 117 -11.17 -9.92 -21.63
C PRO A 117 -11.32 -8.70 -20.71
N SER A 118 -12.51 -8.11 -20.57
CA SER A 118 -12.76 -7.00 -19.64
C SER A 118 -12.71 -7.40 -18.17
N GLN A 119 -13.20 -8.59 -17.83
CA GLN A 119 -13.12 -9.13 -16.48
C GLN A 119 -11.68 -9.41 -16.09
N PHE A 120 -10.90 -9.95 -17.02
CA PHE A 120 -9.48 -10.20 -16.82
C PHE A 120 -8.70 -8.90 -16.61
N LEU A 121 -8.97 -7.85 -17.39
CA LEU A 121 -8.36 -6.54 -17.16
C LEU A 121 -8.65 -5.99 -15.76
N ARG A 122 -9.90 -6.10 -15.29
CA ARG A 122 -10.29 -5.65 -13.94
C ARG A 122 -9.55 -6.43 -12.86
N HIS A 123 -9.36 -7.73 -13.06
CA HIS A 123 -8.57 -8.58 -12.16
C HIS A 123 -7.10 -8.15 -12.13
N LEU A 124 -6.47 -7.93 -13.30
CA LEU A 124 -5.09 -7.43 -13.39
C LEU A 124 -4.92 -6.08 -12.68
N ARG A 125 -5.86 -5.15 -12.84
CA ARG A 125 -5.87 -3.87 -12.10
C ARG A 125 -6.01 -4.05 -10.60
N GLY A 126 -6.83 -5.01 -10.15
CA GLY A 126 -6.96 -5.35 -8.73
C GLY A 126 -5.65 -5.84 -8.12
N LEU A 127 -4.88 -6.65 -8.86
CA LEU A 127 -3.58 -7.16 -8.42
C LEU A 127 -2.49 -6.09 -8.46
N ALA A 128 -2.44 -5.30 -9.53
CA ALA A 128 -1.49 -4.22 -9.70
C ALA A 128 -1.72 -3.04 -8.75
N GLY A 129 -2.97 -2.76 -8.38
CA GLY A 129 -3.34 -1.53 -7.68
C GLY A 129 -2.82 -0.28 -8.41
N ASN A 130 -2.42 0.74 -7.65
CA ASN A 130 -1.89 1.98 -8.19
C ASN A 130 -0.38 1.93 -8.53
N THR A 131 0.25 0.76 -8.42
CA THR A 131 1.71 0.63 -8.58
C THR A 131 2.15 0.42 -10.03
N VAL A 132 1.25 -0.11 -10.88
CA VAL A 132 1.58 -0.49 -12.27
C VAL A 132 0.87 0.43 -13.26
N PRO A 133 1.59 1.06 -14.21
CA PRO A 133 0.97 1.90 -15.23
C PRO A 133 0.06 1.12 -16.18
N ASP A 134 -1.02 1.76 -16.64
CA ASP A 134 -2.00 1.17 -17.57
C ASP A 134 -1.36 0.71 -18.89
N LYS A 135 -0.31 1.39 -19.36
CA LYS A 135 0.48 0.97 -20.53
C LYS A 135 1.15 -0.40 -20.34
N PHE A 136 1.63 -0.69 -19.14
CA PHE A 136 2.23 -2.00 -18.85
C PHE A 136 1.16 -3.07 -18.68
N LEU A 137 0.05 -2.72 -18.02
CA LEU A 137 -1.12 -3.60 -17.94
C LEU A 137 -1.66 -3.97 -19.32
N ARG A 138 -1.67 -3.03 -20.29
CA ARG A 138 -2.03 -3.32 -21.68
C ARG A 138 -1.16 -4.42 -22.26
N THR A 139 0.16 -4.35 -22.08
CA THR A 139 1.09 -5.35 -22.61
C THR A 139 0.82 -6.74 -22.03
N ILE A 140 0.62 -6.84 -20.72
CA ILE A 140 0.29 -8.12 -20.08
C ILE A 140 -1.06 -8.61 -20.57
N TRP A 141 -2.08 -7.77 -20.51
CA TRP A 141 -3.44 -8.09 -20.92
C TRP A 141 -3.48 -8.60 -22.37
N SER A 142 -2.89 -7.86 -23.32
CA SER A 142 -2.88 -8.25 -24.74
C SER A 142 -2.07 -9.53 -24.96
N SER A 143 -0.93 -9.72 -24.30
CA SER A 143 -0.10 -10.92 -24.45
C SER A 143 -0.80 -12.23 -24.03
N ARG A 144 -1.85 -12.15 -23.21
CA ARG A 144 -2.58 -13.31 -22.66
C ARG A 144 -3.94 -13.55 -23.33
N LEU A 145 -4.32 -12.74 -24.32
CA LEU A 145 -5.54 -12.96 -25.10
C LEU A 145 -5.37 -14.11 -26.12
N PRO A 146 -6.45 -14.68 -26.66
CA PRO A 146 -6.36 -15.63 -27.77
C PRO A 146 -5.69 -15.00 -29.00
N PRO A 147 -4.89 -15.74 -29.79
CA PRO A 147 -4.10 -15.20 -30.91
C PRO A 147 -4.90 -14.34 -31.90
N TYR A 148 -6.15 -14.72 -32.17
CA TYR A 148 -7.04 -13.96 -33.06
C TYR A 148 -7.40 -12.59 -32.49
N THR A 149 -7.78 -12.54 -31.21
CA THR A 149 -8.07 -11.30 -30.48
C THR A 149 -6.81 -10.44 -30.39
N GLN A 150 -5.64 -11.04 -30.15
CA GLN A 150 -4.36 -10.32 -30.16
C GLN A 150 -4.11 -9.61 -31.49
N ALA A 151 -4.30 -10.31 -32.61
CA ALA A 151 -4.06 -9.75 -33.94
C ALA A 151 -4.96 -8.54 -34.24
N ILE A 152 -6.22 -8.58 -33.80
CA ILE A 152 -7.18 -7.48 -33.98
C ILE A 152 -6.75 -6.24 -33.17
N PHE A 153 -6.30 -6.44 -31.93
CA PHE A 153 -5.97 -5.33 -31.04
C PHE A 153 -4.49 -4.93 -31.05
N ALA A 154 -3.62 -5.63 -31.80
CA ALA A 154 -2.20 -5.31 -31.92
C ALA A 154 -1.95 -3.90 -32.49
N THR A 155 -2.85 -3.40 -33.33
CA THR A 155 -2.76 -2.07 -33.96
C THR A 155 -3.53 -0.99 -33.21
N VAL A 156 -4.26 -1.35 -32.14
CA VAL A 156 -5.14 -0.44 -31.38
C VAL A 156 -4.42 0.00 -30.10
N SER A 157 -3.46 0.92 -30.23
CA SER A 157 -2.68 1.44 -29.10
C SER A 157 -3.18 2.76 -28.52
N ASP A 158 -4.04 3.49 -29.25
CA ASP A 158 -4.41 4.89 -28.94
C ASP A 158 -5.75 5.04 -28.20
N GLN A 159 -6.44 3.94 -27.93
CA GLN A 159 -7.73 3.94 -27.22
C GLN A 159 -7.57 3.61 -25.73
N PRO A 160 -8.45 4.11 -24.84
CA PRO A 160 -8.48 3.70 -23.44
C PRO A 160 -8.60 2.17 -23.29
N LEU A 161 -7.80 1.58 -22.41
CA LEU A 161 -7.72 0.12 -22.24
C LEU A 161 -9.07 -0.50 -21.87
N ASP A 162 -9.89 0.21 -21.10
CA ASP A 162 -11.25 -0.21 -20.76
C ASP A 162 -12.19 -0.31 -21.97
N ALA A 163 -12.06 0.61 -22.93
CA ALA A 163 -12.86 0.58 -24.15
C ALA A 163 -12.42 -0.58 -25.05
N THR A 164 -11.10 -0.75 -25.20
CA THR A 164 -10.51 -1.88 -25.94
C THR A 164 -10.95 -3.22 -25.34
N ALA A 165 -10.98 -3.35 -24.02
CA ALA A 165 -11.35 -4.60 -23.37
C ALA A 165 -12.83 -4.95 -23.56
N LYS A 166 -13.74 -3.96 -23.56
CA LYS A 166 -15.16 -4.18 -23.88
C LYS A 166 -15.38 -4.61 -25.32
N GLN A 167 -14.61 -4.05 -26.26
CA GLN A 167 -14.66 -4.50 -27.66
C GLN A 167 -14.13 -5.92 -27.81
N ALA A 168 -13.10 -6.28 -27.05
CA ALA A 168 -12.55 -7.63 -27.04
C ALA A 168 -13.55 -8.67 -26.53
N ASP A 169 -14.43 -8.32 -25.59
CA ASP A 169 -15.52 -9.20 -25.15
C ASP A 169 -16.42 -9.59 -26.33
N GLN A 170 -16.85 -8.62 -27.14
CA GLN A 170 -17.70 -8.87 -28.33
C GLN A 170 -17.02 -9.78 -29.37
N VAL A 171 -15.72 -9.60 -29.58
CA VAL A 171 -14.92 -10.46 -30.46
C VAL A 171 -14.81 -11.88 -29.90
N SER A 172 -14.74 -12.03 -28.57
CA SER A 172 -14.66 -13.34 -27.92
C SER A 172 -15.99 -14.09 -27.90
N GLU A 173 -17.12 -13.38 -27.88
CA GLU A 173 -18.46 -13.97 -27.96
C GLU A 173 -18.80 -14.47 -29.37
N THR A 174 -18.34 -13.74 -30.40
CA THR A 174 -18.59 -14.08 -31.81
C THR A 174 -17.76 -15.26 -32.31
N TRP A 175 -16.69 -15.61 -31.61
CA TRP A 175 -15.86 -16.77 -31.91
C TRP A 175 -15.99 -17.84 -30.80
N PRO A 176 -16.91 -18.81 -30.93
CA PRO A 176 -17.05 -19.83 -29.91
C PRO A 176 -15.75 -20.63 -29.81
N LYS A 177 -15.29 -20.88 -28.57
CA LYS A 177 -14.35 -21.97 -28.29
C LYS A 177 -14.96 -23.21 -28.94
N SER A 178 -14.33 -23.74 -29.97
CA SER A 178 -14.76 -24.99 -30.61
C SER A 178 -14.99 -26.02 -29.51
N CYS A 179 -16.23 -26.52 -29.43
CA CYS A 179 -16.69 -27.47 -28.43
C CYS A 179 -15.67 -28.59 -28.24
N THR A 180 -15.03 -28.68 -27.07
CA THR A 180 -14.42 -29.91 -26.58
C THR A 180 -15.27 -30.46 -25.45
N SER A 181 -16.51 -30.81 -25.78
CA SER A 181 -17.34 -31.68 -24.95
C SER A 181 -17.32 -33.10 -25.55
N GLY A 182 -16.64 -34.01 -24.85
CA GLY A 182 -16.87 -35.45 -24.93
C GLY A 182 -16.10 -36.22 -26.01
N SER A 183 -14.97 -36.81 -25.63
CA SER A 183 -14.49 -38.04 -26.28
C SER A 183 -15.48 -39.17 -26.01
N PRO A 184 -15.91 -39.95 -27.02
CA PRO A 184 -16.50 -41.26 -26.83
C PRO A 184 -15.43 -42.37 -26.98
N SER A 185 -15.62 -43.42 -26.16
CA SER A 185 -14.94 -44.73 -26.09
C SER A 185 -13.79 -44.85 -25.08
#